data_AF-A0A1H5VAV8-F1
#
_entry.id   AF-A0A1H5VAV8-F1
#
_cell.length_a   1.000
_cell.length_b   1.000
_cell.length_c   1.000
_cell.angle_alpha   90.00
_cell.angle_beta   90.00
_cell.angle_gamma   90.00
#
_symmetry.space_group_name_H-M   'P 1'
#
loop_
_entity.id
_entity.type
_entity.pdbx_description
1 polymer ?
#
loop_
_entity_poly.entity_id
_entity_poly.type
_entity_poly.pdbx_seq_one_letter_code
_entity_poly.pdbx_strand_id
1 'polypeptide(L)' 'MAENVIYKLSKRFALRIIKLYTFLCDEKKEFVISKQLYRSATSIGANIAESTCAQSDADFVHKLKLSL' A
#
# COMPACT_ATOMS: atom_id res chain seq x y z
N MET A 1 -13.76 -14.41 -12.14
CA MET A 1 -12.46 -13.73 -12.03
C MET A 1 -11.86 -14.12 -10.69
N ALA A 2 -10.71 -14.79 -10.66
CA ALA A 2 -10.11 -15.25 -9.40
C ALA A 2 -9.83 -14.05 -8.48
N GLU A 3 -10.14 -14.16 -7.18
CA GLU A 3 -9.78 -13.12 -6.20
C GLU A 3 -8.26 -12.89 -6.24
N ASN A 4 -7.82 -11.66 -6.53
CA ASN A 4 -6.42 -11.29 -6.40
C ASN A 4 -6.05 -11.26 -4.90
N VAL A 5 -5.44 -12.35 -4.43
CA VAL A 5 -5.05 -12.54 -3.01
C VAL A 5 -4.14 -11.41 -2.53
N ILE A 6 -3.20 -10.97 -3.38
CA ILE A 6 -2.24 -9.92 -3.06
C ILE A 6 -2.98 -8.58 -2.84
N TYR A 7 -3.96 -8.25 -3.67
CA TYR A 7 -4.80 -7.06 -3.50
C TYR A 7 -5.58 -7.08 -2.17
N LYS A 8 -6.15 -8.23 -1.81
CA LYS A 8 -6.88 -8.39 -0.53
C LYS A 8 -5.96 -8.21 0.68
N LEU A 9 -4.75 -8.77 0.61
CA LEU A 9 -3.74 -8.66 1.67
C LEU A 9 -3.22 -7.23 1.78
N SER A 10 -2.91 -6.56 0.67
CA SER A 10 -2.42 -5.17 0.67
C SER A 10 -3.48 -4.21 1.21
N LYS A 11 -4.76 -4.40 0.89
CA LYS A 11 -5.87 -3.63 1.48
C LYS A 11 -5.96 -3.80 3.00
N ARG A 12 -5.86 -5.04 3.50
CA ARG A 12 -5.83 -5.29 4.96
C ARG A 12 -4.62 -4.65 5.62
N PHE A 13 -3.46 -4.70 4.97
CA PHE A 13 -2.24 -4.07 5.46
C PHE A 13 -2.39 -2.54 5.54
N ALA A 14 -2.91 -1.91 4.49
CA ALA A 14 -3.18 -0.46 4.47
C ALA A 14 -4.10 -0.03 5.61
N LEU A 15 -5.19 -0.77 5.88
CA LEU A 15 -6.09 -0.49 7.00
C LEU A 15 -5.40 -0.59 8.36
N ARG A 16 -4.46 -1.52 8.53
CA ARG A 16 -3.65 -1.61 9.77
C ARG A 16 -2.71 -0.42 9.90
N ILE A 17 -2.10 0.01 8.81
CA ILE A 17 -1.16 1.14 8.83
C ILE A 17 -1.89 2.46 9.10
N ILE A 18 -3.10 2.65 8.58
CA ILE A 18 -3.94 3.80 8.92
C ILE A 18 -4.16 3.88 10.44
N LYS A 19 -4.53 2.76 11.07
CA LYS A 19 -4.73 2.70 12.53
C LYS A 19 -3.43 2.98 13.29
N LEU A 20 -2.29 2.44 12.82
CA LEU A 20 -0.99 2.70 13.41
C LEU A 20 -0.58 4.17 13.27
N TYR A 21 -0.82 4.78 12.12
CA TYR A 21 -0.54 6.20 11.87
C TYR A 21 -1.33 7.08 12.86
N THR A 22 -2.64 6.84 13.00
CA THR A 22 -3.48 7.52 13.98
C THR A 22 -2.93 7.36 15.40
N PHE A 23 -2.59 6.13 15.81
CA PHE A 23 -1.99 5.88 17.13
C PHE A 23 -0.67 6.65 17.34
N LEU A 24 0.23 6.66 16.35
CA LEU A 24 1.51 7.36 16.45
C LEU A 24 1.32 8.88 16.55
N CYS A 25 0.36 9.45 15.80
CA CYS A 25 0.07 10.87 15.85
C CYS A 25 -0.66 11.29 17.14
N ASP A 26 -1.66 10.50 17.57
CA ASP A 26 -2.53 10.89 18.69
C ASP A 26 -1.88 10.59 20.05
N GLU A 27 -1.29 9.40 20.21
CA GLU A 27 -0.74 8.94 21.50
C GLU A 27 0.74 9.24 21.65
N LYS A 28 1.51 9.09 20.57
CA LYS A 28 2.98 9.26 20.61
C LYS A 28 3.45 10.63 20.15
N LYS A 29 2.56 11.44 19.56
CA LYS A 29 2.88 12.75 18.98
C LYS A 29 4.06 12.67 18.00
N GLU A 30 4.14 11.58 17.24
CA GLU A 30 5.16 11.37 16.20
C GLU A 30 4.53 11.60 14.82
N PHE A 31 5.11 12.50 14.03
CA PHE A 31 4.51 13.02 12.80
C PHE A 31 5.39 12.87 11.55
N VAL A 32 6.69 12.60 11.73
CA VAL A 32 7.66 12.57 10.64
C VAL A 32 7.76 11.16 10.07
N ILE A 33 8.10 10.19 10.91
CA ILE A 33 8.27 8.79 10.52
C ILE A 33 6.91 8.15 10.22
N SER A 34 5.90 8.45 11.04
CA SER A 34 4.53 7.98 10.90
C SER A 34 3.95 8.36 9.54
N LYS A 35 4.21 9.59 9.08
CA LYS A 35 3.78 10.06 7.76
C LYS A 35 4.51 9.36 6.61
N GLN A 36 5.81 9.10 6.76
CA GLN A 36 6.57 8.35 5.75
C GLN A 36 6.07 6.90 5.65
N LEU A 37 5.88 6.24 6.80
CA LEU A 37 5.33 4.89 6.89
C LEU A 37 3.93 4.80 6.30
N TYR A 38 3.05 5.75 6.64
CA TYR A 38 1.68 5.81 6.11
C TYR A 38 1.69 5.84 4.58
N ARG A 39 2.51 6.72 4.00
CA ARG A 39 2.58 6.89 2.54
C ARG A 39 3.15 5.65 1.85
N SER A 40 4.28 5.11 2.33
CA SER A 40 4.91 3.94 1.69
C SER A 40 4.05 2.69 1.80
N ALA A 41 3.37 2.49 2.93
CA ALA A 41 2.53 1.32 3.11
C ALA A 41 1.22 1.36 2.31
N THR A 42 0.60 2.54 2.19
CA THR A 42 -0.64 2.68 1.41
C THR A 42 -0.36 2.66 -0.10
N SER A 43 0.84 3.09 -0.55
CA SER A 43 1.23 3.01 -1.95
C SER A 43 1.39 1.58 -2.48
N ILE A 44 1.67 0.59 -1.61
CA ILE A 44 1.76 -0.83 -2.01
C ILE A 44 0.45 -1.26 -2.70
N GLY A 45 -0.68 -1.01 -2.05
CA GLY A 45 -2.00 -1.36 -2.57
C GLY A 45 -2.40 -0.54 -3.80
N ALA A 46 -1.98 0.73 -3.86
CA ALA A 46 -2.21 1.59 -5.02
C ALA A 46 -1.47 1.07 -6.26
N ASN A 47 -0.19 0.74 -6.14
CA ASN A 47 0.62 0.18 -7.23
C ASN A 47 0.11 -1.20 -7.70
N ILE A 48 -0.37 -2.06 -6.78
CA ILE A 48 -1.04 -3.32 -7.14
C ILE A 48 -2.36 -3.07 -7.88
N ALA A 49 -3.11 -2.02 -7.51
CA ALA A 49 -4.33 -1.66 -8.23
C ALA A 49 -3.99 -1.15 -9.64
N GLU A 50 -2.99 -0.28 -9.77
CA GLU A 50 -2.52 0.22 -11.07
C GLU A 50 -2.02 -0.90 -11.98
N SER A 51 -1.37 -1.94 -11.44
CA SER A 51 -0.92 -3.07 -12.25
C SER A 51 -2.10 -3.80 -12.93
N THR A 52 -3.31 -3.79 -12.33
CA THR A 52 -4.49 -4.41 -12.97
C THR A 52 -4.95 -3.68 -14.23
N CYS A 53 -4.56 -2.42 -14.41
CA CYS A 53 -4.83 -1.60 -15.57
C CYS A 53 -3.60 -1.42 -16.47
N ALA A 54 -2.57 -2.27 -16.30
CA ALA A 54 -1.33 -2.16 -17.06
C ALA A 54 -1.55 -2.32 -18.58
N GLN A 55 -0.82 -1.54 -19.36
CA GLN A 55 -0.94 -1.55 -20.83
C GLN A 55 -0.14 -2.69 -21.50
N SER A 56 0.75 -3.35 -20.75
CA SER A 56 1.58 -4.47 -21.21
C SER A 56 2.03 -5.33 -20.03
N ASP A 57 2.51 -6.55 -20.29
CA ASP A 57 3.09 -7.41 -19.27
C ASP A 57 4.33 -6.78 -18.60
N ALA A 58 5.11 -6.00 -19.36
CA ALA A 58 6.26 -5.28 -18.83
C ALA A 58 5.85 -4.19 -17.84
N ASP A 59 4.78 -3.44 -18.16
CA ASP A 59 4.20 -2.43 -17.27
C ASP A 59 3.57 -3.09 -16.03
N PHE A 60 2.89 -4.23 -16.19
CA PHE A 60 2.37 -5.02 -15.07
C PHE A 60 3.49 -5.40 -14.09
N VAL A 61 4.60 -5.97 -14.59
CA VAL A 61 5.76 -6.33 -13.75
C VAL A 61 6.41 -5.10 -13.13
N HIS A 62 6.51 -3.99 -13.86
CA HIS A 62 7.08 -2.75 -13.33
C HIS A 62 6.26 -2.20 -12.16
N LYS A 63 4.92 -2.15 -12.27
CA LYS A 63 4.03 -1.71 -11.20
C LYS A 63 4.12 -2.59 -9.96
N LEU A 64 4.20 -3.91 -10.14
CA LEU A 64 4.43 -4.83 -9.01
C LEU A 64 5.80 -4.67 -8.36
N LYS A 65 6.85 -4.36 -9.13
CA LYS A 65 8.19 -4.08 -8.58
C LYS A 65 8.24 -2.81 -7.73
N LEU A 66 7.41 -1.81 -8.02
CA LEU A 66 7.28 -0.62 -7.16
C LEU A 66 6.58 -0.91 -5.82
N SER A 67 5.85 -2.02 -5.72
CA SER A 67 5.16 -2.47 -4.50
C SER A 67 6.03 -3.33 -3.58
N LEU A 68 7.20 -3.78 -4.05
CA LEU A 68 8.14 -4.64 -3.32
C LEU A 68 9.13 -3.81 -2.51
#